data_AF-A0A0F4YSJ3-F1
#
_entry.id   AF-A0A0F4YSJ3-F1
#
_cell.length_a   1.000
_cell.length_b   1.000
_cell.length_c   1.000
_cell.angle_alpha   90.00
_cell.angle_beta   90.00
_cell.angle_gamma   90.00
#
_symmetry.space_group_name_H-M   'P 1'
#
loop_
_entity.id
_entity.type
_entity.pdbx_description
1 polymer ?
#
loop_
_entity_poly.entity_id
_entity_poly.type
_entity_poly.pdbx_seq_one_letter_code
_entity_poly.pdbx_strand_id
1 'polypeptide(L)'
;LRALDCLTNLLNVLKAQKIDIQALMQKMSLDDVKAHLVQIIHECVKQTEAKPQPITLERGFATIPLRGIDVPFHSTFLRSGVKPFRSFLLKKINKTTIDPSKLIGKYIPNVTARPFEITKEYFEDVYRLTGSPRIANVLANWDKYEDAKDGATTRSTGTAAV
;
A
#
# COMPACT_ATOMS: atom_id res chain seq x y z
N LEU A 1 15.96 -6.40 -9.75
CA LEU A 1 16.98 -5.32 -9.75
C LEU A 1 17.01 -4.48 -11.04
N ARG A 2 16.80 -5.07 -12.23
CA ARG A 2 16.74 -4.34 -13.52
C ARG A 2 15.92 -3.04 -13.48
N ALA A 3 14.68 -3.08 -13.03
CA ALA A 3 13.82 -1.89 -12.98
C ALA A 3 14.37 -0.77 -12.08
N LEU A 4 15.09 -1.11 -11.00
CA LEU A 4 15.69 -0.12 -10.09
C LEU A 4 16.95 0.53 -10.68
N ASP A 5 17.74 -0.26 -11.41
CA ASP A 5 18.91 0.26 -12.16
C ASP A 5 18.44 1.20 -13.28
N CYS A 6 17.46 0.76 -14.07
CA CYS A 6 16.85 1.59 -15.11
C CYS A 6 16.26 2.90 -14.55
N LEU A 7 15.58 2.85 -13.40
CA LEU A 7 15.07 4.05 -12.73
C LEU A 7 16.19 4.99 -12.31
N THR A 8 17.29 4.45 -11.78
CA THR A 8 18.47 5.24 -11.41
C THR A 8 19.10 5.92 -12.62
N ASN A 9 19.27 5.20 -13.73
CA ASN A 9 19.82 5.75 -14.97
C ASN A 9 18.88 6.83 -15.55
N LEU A 10 17.57 6.59 -15.56
CA LEU A 10 16.57 7.56 -15.99
C LEU A 10 16.67 8.86 -15.19
N LEU A 11 16.69 8.78 -13.85
CA LEU A 11 16.79 9.96 -12.99
C LEU A 11 18.12 10.70 -13.17
N ASN A 12 19.22 9.99 -13.44
CA ASN A 12 20.50 10.60 -13.76
C ASN A 12 20.43 11.37 -15.10
N VAL A 13 19.79 10.80 -16.13
CA VAL A 13 19.60 11.46 -17.43
C VAL A 13 18.74 12.72 -17.29
N LEU A 14 17.60 12.62 -16.59
CA LEU A 14 16.70 13.77 -16.36
C LEU A 14 17.44 14.91 -15.64
N LYS A 15 18.27 14.57 -14.64
CA LYS A 15 19.08 15.55 -13.91
C LYS A 15 20.16 16.18 -14.79
N ALA A 16 20.90 15.38 -15.57
CA ALA A 16 21.98 15.83 -16.43
C ALA A 16 21.47 16.74 -17.56
N GLN A 17 20.34 16.38 -18.17
CA GLN A 17 19.70 17.16 -19.24
C GLN A 17 18.82 18.31 -18.70
N LYS A 18 18.70 18.44 -17.37
CA LYS A 18 17.85 19.43 -16.68
C LYS A 18 16.41 19.43 -17.21
N ILE A 19 15.88 18.23 -17.46
CA ILE A 19 14.51 18.06 -17.94
C ILE A 19 13.53 18.33 -16.80
N ASP A 20 12.67 19.32 -16.99
CA ASP A 20 11.53 19.60 -16.12
C ASP A 20 10.25 19.06 -16.75
N ILE A 21 9.74 17.96 -16.19
CA ILE A 21 8.53 17.29 -16.69
C ILE A 21 7.30 18.19 -16.56
N GLN A 22 7.20 19.01 -15.49
CA GLN A 22 6.06 19.91 -15.31
C GLN A 22 6.06 21.00 -16.39
N ALA A 23 7.23 21.58 -16.67
CA ALA A 23 7.37 22.55 -17.75
C ALA A 23 7.11 21.94 -19.14
N LEU A 24 7.47 20.67 -19.35
CA LEU A 24 7.13 19.95 -20.59
C LEU A 24 5.63 19.72 -20.71
N MET A 25 4.96 19.27 -19.65
CA MET A 25 3.50 19.07 -19.64
C MET A 25 2.70 20.34 -19.93
N GLN A 26 3.28 21.53 -19.72
CA GLN A 26 2.66 22.82 -20.09
C GLN A 26 2.85 23.20 -21.56
N LYS A 27 3.87 22.65 -22.23
CA LYS A 27 4.29 23.02 -23.60
C LYS A 27 3.87 22.02 -24.67
N MET A 28 3.54 20.79 -24.29
CA MET A 28 3.20 19.70 -25.20
C MET A 28 2.09 18.84 -24.62
N SER A 29 1.47 18.01 -25.47
CA SER A 29 0.41 17.10 -25.03
C SER A 29 0.95 16.00 -24.11
N LEU A 30 0.08 15.39 -23.30
CA LEU A 30 0.47 14.26 -22.43
C LEU A 30 1.05 13.08 -23.22
N ASP A 31 0.54 12.84 -24.43
CA ASP A 31 1.00 11.75 -25.30
C ASP A 31 2.41 12.03 -25.83
N ASP A 32 2.72 13.28 -26.17
CA ASP A 32 4.07 13.67 -26.61
C ASP A 32 5.08 13.59 -25.47
N VAL A 33 4.72 14.03 -24.25
CA VAL A 33 5.58 13.87 -23.06
C VAL A 33 5.86 12.40 -22.81
N LYS A 34 4.83 11.55 -22.90
CA LYS A 34 4.96 10.11 -22.74
C LYS A 34 5.88 9.51 -23.80
N ALA A 35 5.73 9.88 -25.06
CA ALA A 35 6.58 9.39 -26.15
C ALA A 35 8.06 9.74 -25.90
N HIS A 36 8.37 10.98 -25.52
CA HIS A 36 9.73 11.39 -25.17
C HIS A 36 10.30 10.61 -23.98
N LEU A 37 9.52 10.45 -22.90
CA LEU A 37 9.97 9.67 -21.73
C LEU A 37 10.21 8.20 -22.08
N VAL A 38 9.35 7.60 -22.89
CA VAL A 38 9.49 6.21 -23.35
C VAL A 38 10.78 6.03 -24.16
N GLN A 39 11.14 6.98 -25.02
CA GLN A 39 12.42 6.95 -25.74
C GLN A 39 13.63 6.92 -24.79
N ILE A 40 13.64 7.78 -23.77
CA ILE A 40 14.71 7.81 -22.76
C ILE A 40 14.74 6.50 -21.96
N ILE A 41 13.58 5.96 -21.60
CA ILE A 41 13.46 4.69 -20.89
C ILE A 41 14.03 3.54 -21.73
N HIS A 42 13.73 3.47 -23.03
CA HIS A 42 14.28 2.42 -23.90
C HIS A 42 15.80 2.43 -23.93
N GLU A 43 16.43 3.60 -23.96
CA GLU A 43 17.88 3.70 -23.90
C GLU A 43 18.43 3.25 -22.53
N CYS A 44 17.78 3.64 -21.43
CA CYS A 44 18.15 3.18 -20.09
C CYS A 44 17.97 1.66 -19.92
N VAL A 45 16.96 1.06 -20.56
CA VAL A 45 16.72 -0.38 -20.56
C VAL A 45 17.87 -1.11 -21.26
N LYS A 46 18.29 -0.67 -22.45
CA LYS A 46 19.43 -1.27 -23.16
C LYS A 46 20.71 -1.27 -22.31
N GLN A 47 21.00 -0.15 -21.66
CA GLN A 47 22.15 -0.04 -20.75
C GLN A 47 22.04 -1.00 -19.57
N THR A 48 20.83 -1.16 -19.02
CA THR A 48 20.54 -2.09 -17.91
C THR A 48 20.70 -3.54 -18.35
N GLU A 49 20.24 -3.89 -19.55
CA GLU A 49 20.29 -5.26 -20.11
C GLU A 49 21.70 -5.69 -20.49
N ALA A 50 22.58 -4.75 -20.84
CA ALA A 50 23.99 -5.00 -21.10
C ALA A 50 24.79 -5.39 -19.84
N LYS A 51 24.27 -5.13 -18.63
CA LYS A 51 24.96 -5.46 -17.37
C LYS A 51 24.84 -6.96 -17.05
N PRO A 52 25.91 -7.58 -16.51
CA PRO A 52 25.83 -8.96 -16.03
C PRO A 52 24.84 -9.11 -14.87
N GLN A 53 24.23 -10.29 -14.75
CA GLN A 53 23.31 -10.62 -13.66
C GLN A 53 24.01 -11.48 -12.59
N PRO A 54 23.73 -11.26 -11.29
CA PRO A 54 22.82 -10.26 -10.73
C PRO A 54 23.38 -8.84 -10.78
N ILE A 55 22.51 -7.86 -11.06
CA ILE A 55 22.90 -6.45 -11.15
C ILE A 55 23.27 -5.93 -9.76
N THR A 56 24.47 -5.35 -9.65
CA THR A 56 24.86 -4.54 -8.48
C THR A 56 24.32 -3.12 -8.67
N LEU A 57 23.43 -2.69 -7.76
CA LEU A 57 22.88 -1.33 -7.81
C LEU A 57 23.91 -0.31 -7.31
N GLU A 58 24.07 0.77 -8.06
CA GLU A 58 24.96 1.89 -7.74
C GLU A 58 24.16 3.11 -7.25
N ARG A 59 24.85 4.01 -6.54
CA ARG A 59 24.26 5.28 -6.10
C ARG A 59 24.11 6.22 -7.30
N GLY A 60 22.91 6.73 -7.52
CA GLY A 60 22.65 7.80 -8.50
C GLY A 60 22.66 9.20 -7.87
N PHE A 61 22.39 10.22 -8.69
CA PHE A 61 22.22 11.59 -8.19
C PHE A 61 21.01 11.75 -7.26
N ALA A 62 19.95 10.99 -7.52
CA ALA A 62 18.68 11.06 -6.78
C ALA A 62 18.31 9.73 -6.09
N THR A 63 19.14 8.69 -6.19
CA THR A 63 18.84 7.36 -5.65
C THR A 63 20.00 6.81 -4.81
N ILE A 64 19.66 6.19 -3.68
CA ILE A 64 20.62 5.50 -2.81
C ILE A 64 20.10 4.09 -2.58
N PRO A 65 20.76 3.05 -3.11
CA PRO A 65 20.36 1.66 -2.87
C PRO A 65 20.48 1.28 -1.38
N LEU A 66 19.46 0.62 -0.84
CA LEU A 66 19.49 0.06 0.50
C LEU A 66 20.22 -1.29 0.47
N ARG A 67 21.48 -1.30 0.92
CA ARG A 67 22.30 -2.51 0.95
C ARG A 67 21.76 -3.50 1.99
N GLY A 68 21.71 -4.78 1.63
CA GLY A 68 21.24 -5.86 2.50
C GLY A 68 19.73 -6.13 2.47
N ILE A 69 18.95 -5.36 1.70
CA ILE A 69 17.53 -5.63 1.47
C ILE A 69 17.34 -6.19 0.07
N ASP A 70 16.92 -7.45 -0.01
CA ASP A 70 16.73 -8.22 -1.24
C ASP A 70 15.25 -8.51 -1.56
N VAL A 71 14.38 -8.39 -0.55
CA VAL A 71 12.94 -8.65 -0.67
C VAL A 71 12.16 -7.33 -0.84
N PRO A 72 11.30 -7.20 -1.86
CA PRO A 72 10.49 -6.00 -2.09
C PRO A 72 9.25 -5.99 -1.17
N PHE A 73 9.46 -5.74 0.12
CA PHE A 73 8.36 -5.59 1.08
C PHE A 73 7.41 -4.45 0.67
N HIS A 74 6.15 -4.56 1.08
CA HIS A 74 5.06 -3.64 0.73
C HIS A 74 4.70 -3.57 -0.77
N SER A 75 5.37 -4.32 -1.65
CA SER A 75 4.97 -4.44 -3.05
C SER A 75 3.90 -5.51 -3.25
N THR A 76 3.20 -5.45 -4.39
CA THR A 76 2.25 -6.48 -4.82
C THR A 76 2.91 -7.83 -5.09
N PHE A 77 4.24 -7.88 -5.22
CA PHE A 77 5.00 -9.12 -5.43
C PHE A 77 4.76 -10.15 -4.32
N LEU A 78 4.64 -9.68 -3.06
CA LEU A 78 4.42 -10.56 -1.90
C LEU A 78 2.95 -10.85 -1.61
N ARG A 79 2.02 -10.41 -2.47
CA ARG A 79 0.57 -10.56 -2.25
C ARG A 79 0.14 -12.03 -2.13
N SER A 80 0.80 -12.94 -2.84
CA SER A 80 0.55 -14.38 -2.75
C SER A 80 0.82 -14.96 -1.35
N GLY A 81 1.78 -14.39 -0.61
CA GLY A 81 2.14 -14.79 0.75
C GLY A 81 1.20 -14.27 1.84
N VAL A 82 0.25 -13.38 1.52
CA VAL A 82 -0.63 -12.75 2.53
C VAL A 82 -1.62 -13.74 3.15
N LYS A 83 -2.11 -14.73 2.38
CA LYS A 83 -3.08 -15.72 2.86
C LYS A 83 -2.54 -16.55 4.05
N PRO A 84 -1.37 -17.21 3.96
CA PRO A 84 -0.82 -17.95 5.10
C PRO A 84 -0.47 -17.04 6.28
N PHE A 85 0.10 -15.85 6.03
CA PHE A 85 0.43 -14.91 7.11
C PHE A 85 -0.81 -14.43 7.87
N ARG A 86 -1.91 -14.16 7.17
CA ARG A 86 -3.20 -13.84 7.79
C ARG A 86 -3.71 -14.98 8.67
N SER A 87 -3.64 -16.22 8.19
CA SER A 87 -4.04 -17.40 8.99
C SER A 87 -3.20 -17.55 10.26
N PHE A 88 -1.90 -17.20 10.18
CA PHE A 88 -1.03 -17.16 11.34
C PHE A 88 -1.46 -16.07 12.35
N LEU A 89 -1.73 -14.84 11.88
CA LEU A 89 -2.22 -13.75 12.73
C LEU A 89 -3.54 -14.09 13.43
N LEU A 90 -4.48 -14.75 12.73
CA LEU A 90 -5.75 -15.19 13.33
C LEU A 90 -5.57 -16.20 14.46
N LYS A 91 -4.48 -16.98 14.46
CA LYS A 91 -4.14 -17.91 15.56
C LYS A 91 -3.43 -17.21 16.72
N LYS A 92 -2.71 -16.12 16.45
CA LYS A 92 -1.87 -15.42 17.44
C LYS A 92 -2.58 -14.25 18.11
N ILE A 93 -3.50 -13.60 17.41
CA ILE A 93 -4.27 -12.47 17.93
C ILE A 93 -5.59 -13.02 18.47
N ASN A 94 -5.75 -13.01 19.79
CA ASN A 94 -7.00 -13.40 20.42
C ASN A 94 -8.02 -12.27 20.29
N LYS A 95 -9.24 -12.59 19.85
CA LYS A 95 -10.33 -11.63 19.73
C LYS A 95 -10.68 -10.97 21.07
N THR A 96 -10.62 -11.71 22.18
CA THR A 96 -10.97 -11.19 23.51
C THR A 96 -9.97 -10.19 24.06
N THR A 97 -8.76 -10.13 23.49
CA THR A 97 -7.72 -9.18 23.90
C THR A 97 -7.75 -7.87 23.11
N ILE A 98 -8.62 -7.76 22.10
CA ILE A 98 -8.74 -6.55 21.28
C ILE A 98 -9.79 -5.63 21.89
N ASP A 99 -9.36 -4.45 22.31
CA ASP A 99 -10.23 -3.36 22.74
C ASP A 99 -10.29 -2.27 21.64
N PRO A 100 -11.40 -2.16 20.89
CA PRO A 100 -11.53 -1.16 19.83
C PRO A 100 -11.37 0.28 20.29
N SER A 101 -11.71 0.61 21.54
CA SER A 101 -11.65 1.98 22.06
C SER A 101 -10.22 2.55 22.16
N LYS A 102 -9.23 1.64 22.17
CA LYS A 102 -7.80 1.99 22.14
C LYS A 102 -7.28 2.23 20.73
N LEU A 103 -8.02 1.81 19.70
CA LEU A 103 -7.60 1.90 18.30
C LEU A 103 -8.36 3.00 17.56
N ILE A 104 -9.66 3.14 17.81
CA ILE A 104 -10.52 4.09 17.11
C ILE A 104 -10.00 5.52 17.34
N GLY A 105 -9.73 6.24 16.25
CA GLY A 105 -9.22 7.61 16.26
C GLY A 105 -7.75 7.76 16.72
N LYS A 106 -7.11 6.70 17.22
CA LYS A 106 -5.77 6.73 17.83
C LYS A 106 -4.71 6.02 17.00
N TYR A 107 -5.08 4.90 16.37
CA TYR A 107 -4.18 4.14 15.52
C TYR A 107 -4.27 4.63 14.07
N ILE A 108 -3.12 4.89 13.44
CA ILE A 108 -3.04 5.27 12.02
C ILE A 108 -2.35 4.13 11.27
N PRO A 109 -3.07 3.30 10.50
CA PRO A 109 -2.48 2.20 9.75
C PRO A 109 -1.74 2.69 8.51
N ASN A 110 -0.60 2.08 8.18
CA ASN A 110 0.17 2.38 6.96
C ASN A 110 -0.62 2.13 5.66
N VAL A 111 -1.60 1.22 5.68
CA VAL A 111 -2.40 0.87 4.50
C VAL A 111 -3.35 2.00 4.12
N THR A 112 -3.99 2.64 5.09
CA THR A 112 -5.05 3.64 4.88
C THR A 112 -4.60 5.08 5.14
N ALA A 113 -3.51 5.28 5.88
CA ALA A 113 -2.93 6.58 6.22
C ALA A 113 -3.92 7.58 6.85
N ARG A 114 -4.96 7.08 7.52
CA ARG A 114 -5.93 7.88 8.28
C ARG A 114 -6.33 7.17 9.57
N PRO A 115 -6.88 7.88 10.58
CA PRO A 115 -7.24 7.26 11.86
C PRO A 115 -8.16 6.06 11.66
N PHE A 116 -7.90 4.98 12.38
CA PHE A 116 -8.68 3.75 12.34
C PHE A 116 -10.09 4.00 12.85
N GLU A 117 -11.09 3.46 12.15
CA GLU A 117 -12.50 3.58 12.50
C GLU A 117 -13.24 2.26 12.19
N ILE A 118 -14.40 2.07 12.85
CA ILE A 118 -15.31 0.94 12.58
C ILE A 118 -16.61 1.51 12.00
N THR A 119 -16.49 2.00 10.77
CA THR A 119 -17.59 2.56 9.96
C THR A 119 -17.60 1.89 8.59
N LYS A 120 -18.74 1.96 7.90
CA LYS A 120 -18.90 1.32 6.58
C LYS A 120 -17.92 1.94 5.57
N GLU A 121 -17.80 3.25 5.60
CA GLU A 121 -16.92 4.06 4.74
C GLU A 121 -15.45 3.65 4.94
N TYR A 122 -15.04 3.38 6.18
CA TYR A 122 -13.69 2.87 6.48
C TYR A 122 -13.45 1.51 5.84
N PHE A 123 -14.40 0.60 5.92
CA PHE A 123 -14.27 -0.74 5.34
C PHE A 123 -14.31 -0.68 3.80
N GLU A 124 -15.09 0.21 3.20
CA GLU A 124 -15.12 0.44 1.75
C GLU A 124 -13.76 0.95 1.23
N ASP A 125 -13.15 1.92 1.93
CA ASP A 125 -11.81 2.41 1.60
C ASP A 125 -10.76 1.30 1.69
N VAL A 126 -10.79 0.50 2.77
CA VAL A 126 -9.89 -0.65 2.93
C VAL A 126 -10.10 -1.66 1.81
N TYR A 127 -11.34 -1.91 1.38
CA TYR A 127 -11.62 -2.81 0.28
C TYR A 127 -11.07 -2.28 -1.04
N ARG A 128 -11.28 -0.99 -1.35
CA ARG A 128 -10.75 -0.35 -2.56
C ARG A 128 -9.24 -0.50 -2.67
N LEU A 129 -8.51 -0.34 -1.56
CA LEU A 129 -7.05 -0.46 -1.52
C LEU A 129 -6.55 -1.91 -1.58
N THR A 130 -7.25 -2.85 -0.94
CA THR A 130 -6.73 -4.20 -0.70
C THR A 130 -7.34 -5.31 -1.54
N GLY A 131 -8.55 -5.11 -2.08
CA GLY A 131 -9.36 -6.15 -2.73
C GLY A 131 -9.65 -7.35 -1.82
N SER A 132 -9.70 -7.14 -0.50
CA SER A 132 -9.83 -8.25 0.46
C SER A 132 -11.22 -8.91 0.38
N PRO A 133 -11.33 -10.22 0.08
CA PRO A 133 -12.61 -10.92 0.02
C PRO A 133 -13.29 -11.03 1.39
N ARG A 134 -12.53 -10.93 2.49
CA ARG A 134 -13.08 -10.92 3.85
C ARG A 134 -13.78 -9.60 4.16
N ILE A 135 -13.19 -8.48 3.74
CA ILE A 135 -13.79 -7.15 3.89
C ILE A 135 -15.01 -7.04 2.97
N ALA A 136 -14.91 -7.52 1.73
CA ALA A 136 -16.06 -7.60 0.82
C ALA A 136 -17.25 -8.34 1.44
N ASN A 137 -17.00 -9.49 2.09
CA ASN A 137 -18.05 -10.24 2.77
C ASN A 137 -18.67 -9.48 3.96
N VAL A 138 -17.87 -8.72 4.71
CA VAL A 138 -18.38 -7.89 5.82
C VAL A 138 -19.26 -6.77 5.26
N LEU A 139 -18.82 -6.07 4.22
CA LEU A 139 -19.58 -5.00 3.56
C LEU A 139 -20.90 -5.51 2.96
N ALA A 140 -20.89 -6.68 2.32
CA ALA A 140 -22.09 -7.31 1.76
C ALA A 140 -23.11 -7.75 2.82
N ASN A 141 -22.70 -7.85 4.09
CA ASN A 141 -23.53 -8.27 5.21
C ASN A 141 -23.51 -7.22 6.34
N TRP A 142 -23.33 -5.94 6.00
CA TRP A 142 -23.07 -4.88 6.97
C TRP A 142 -24.14 -4.79 8.06
N ASP A 143 -25.41 -4.87 7.66
CA ASP A 143 -26.57 -4.74 8.56
C ASP A 143 -26.52 -5.74 9.72
N LYS A 144 -26.01 -6.96 9.49
CA LYS A 144 -25.84 -7.99 10.55
C LYS A 144 -24.91 -7.55 11.68
N TYR A 145 -23.98 -6.65 11.39
CA TYR A 145 -23.01 -6.12 12.34
C TYR A 145 -23.45 -4.81 12.97
N GLU A 146 -24.38 -4.10 12.33
CA GLU A 146 -24.99 -2.89 12.85
C GLU A 146 -26.05 -3.23 13.89
N ASP A 147 -26.97 -4.15 13.58
CA ASP A 147 -28.04 -4.60 14.48
C ASP A 147 -27.52 -5.31 15.74
N ALA A 148 -26.37 -5.98 15.63
CA ALA A 148 -25.74 -6.67 16.75
C ALA A 148 -25.24 -5.71 17.86
N LYS A 149 -25.12 -4.41 17.58
CA LYS A 149 -24.75 -3.41 18.60
C LYS A 149 -25.89 -3.06 19.55
N ASP A 150 -27.15 -3.26 19.14
CA ASP A 150 -28.32 -2.91 19.97
C ASP A 150 -28.71 -3.99 21.00
N GLY A 151 -28.26 -5.23 20.80
CA GLY A 151 -28.54 -6.34 21.72
C GLY A 151 -27.63 -6.45 22.95
N ALA A 152 -26.53 -5.69 23.00
CA ALA A 152 -25.53 -5.77 24.08
C ALA A 152 -25.69 -4.69 25.17
N THR A 153 -26.52 -3.66 24.93
CA THR A 153 -26.65 -2.49 25.83
C THR A 153 -27.86 -2.59 26.78
N THR A 154 -28.70 -3.63 26.69
CA THR A 154 -29.98 -3.73 27.42
C THR A 154 -30.04 -4.76 28.56
N ARG A 155 -28.90 -5.25 29.09
CA ARG A 155 -28.89 -6.12 30.28
C ARG A 155 -28.01 -5.59 31.41
N SER A 156 -28.36 -4.46 32.03
CA SER A 156 -27.87 -4.13 33.38
C SER A 156 -28.75 -3.17 34.20
N THR A 157 -30.06 -3.16 34.01
CA THR A 157 -30.97 -2.48 34.95
C THR A 157 -32.16 -3.38 35.27
N GLY A 158 -32.00 -4.16 36.34
CA GLY A 158 -33.02 -5.02 36.92
C GLY A 158 -32.81 -5.14 38.42
N THR A 159 -33.13 -4.06 39.13
CA THR A 159 -33.77 -4.00 40.45
C THR A 159 -33.28 -4.95 41.57
N ALA A 160 -32.62 -4.36 42.56
CA ALA A 160 -32.67 -4.79 43.96
C ALA A 160 -33.19 -3.62 44.82
N ALA A 161 -33.92 -3.95 45.89
CA ALA A 161 -34.70 -3.11 46.82
C ALA A 161 -36.13 -2.79 46.32
N VAL A 162 -37.21 -3.12 47.04
CA VAL A 162 -37.44 -3.29 48.49
C VAL A 162 -38.25 -4.57 48.76
#